data_AF-A0AAV2RZV8-F1
#
_entry.id   AF-A0AAV2RZV8-F1
#
_cell.length_a   1.000
_cell.length_b   1.000
_cell.length_c   1.000
_cell.angle_alpha   90.00
_cell.angle_beta   90.00
_cell.angle_gamma   90.00
#
_symmetry.space_group_name_H-M   'P 1'
#
loop_
_entity.id
_entity.type
_entity.pdbx_description
1 polymer ?
#
loop_
_entity_poly.entity_id
_entity_poly.type
_entity_poly.pdbx_seq_one_letter_code
_entity_poly.pdbx_strand_id
1 'polypeptide(L)'
;MVSREQRLKWKSSVSSLLSDPIGLQTFKDFIEKQKNEVKTLHCLEFYEQVEKHKKLSKMEELKKSSQTIYDTFLDDIADKEIPAIGGNKSREISKKLENEKITTQELKCLFDGAQETVIQFLSTSGGYKLFCKELSVGPAKKCVLL
;
A
#
# COMPACT_ATOMS: atom_id res chain seq x y z
N MET A 1 9.69 14.31 16.27
CA MET A 1 8.26 14.73 16.28
C MET A 1 7.88 15.20 14.88
N VAL A 2 6.78 14.71 14.32
CA VAL A 2 6.30 15.13 12.99
C VAL A 2 5.80 16.59 13.07
N SER A 3 6.08 17.43 12.07
CA SER A 3 5.64 18.83 12.07
C SER A 3 4.12 18.96 11.82
N ARG A 4 3.53 20.13 12.15
CA ARG A 4 2.11 20.40 11.87
C ARG A 4 1.82 20.34 10.37
N GLU A 5 2.68 20.95 9.56
CA GLU A 5 2.57 20.98 8.10
C GLU A 5 2.62 19.56 7.52
N GLN A 6 3.54 18.73 8.01
CA GLN A 6 3.65 17.35 7.57
C GLN A 6 2.39 16.54 7.89
N ARG A 7 1.81 16.73 9.08
CA ARG A 7 0.52 16.12 9.43
C ARG A 7 -0.62 16.60 8.54
N LEU A 8 -0.65 17.90 8.19
CA LEU A 8 -1.66 18.44 7.28
C LEU A 8 -1.52 17.86 5.88
N LYS A 9 -0.29 17.70 5.38
CA LYS A 9 0.00 17.04 4.10
C LYS A 9 -0.46 15.58 4.10
N TRP A 10 -0.17 14.83 5.16
CA TRP A 10 -0.63 13.45 5.28
C TRP A 10 -2.16 13.32 5.34
N LYS A 11 -2.84 14.31 5.92
CA LYS A 11 -4.31 14.35 5.99
C LYS A 11 -4.97 14.77 4.66
N SER A 12 -4.25 15.44 3.77
CA SER A 12 -4.85 15.96 2.53
C SER A 12 -5.24 14.84 1.57
N SER A 13 -4.47 13.74 1.54
CA SER A 13 -4.78 12.55 0.76
C SER A 13 -3.97 11.35 1.21
N VAL A 14 -4.52 10.14 1.03
CA VAL A 14 -3.76 8.88 1.22
C VAL A 14 -2.51 8.86 0.35
N SER A 15 -2.58 9.30 -0.92
CA SER A 15 -1.40 9.33 -1.78
C SER A 15 -0.27 10.20 -1.21
N SER A 16 -0.60 11.34 -0.60
CA SER A 16 0.37 12.21 0.06
C SER A 16 0.96 11.60 1.35
N LEU A 17 0.19 10.74 2.03
CA LEU A 17 0.67 9.97 3.18
C LEU A 17 1.60 8.82 2.75
N LEU A 18 1.21 8.03 1.75
CA LEU A 18 1.93 6.81 1.35
C LEU A 18 3.21 7.10 0.56
N SER A 19 3.24 8.21 -0.21
CA SER A 19 4.45 8.63 -0.94
C SER A 19 5.55 9.21 -0.04
N ASP A 20 5.22 9.51 1.21
CA ASP A 20 6.18 9.91 2.23
C ASP A 20 6.66 8.67 3.00
N PRO A 21 7.95 8.31 2.98
CA PRO A 21 8.46 7.14 3.69
C PRO A 21 8.15 7.15 5.20
N ILE A 22 8.21 8.32 5.84
CA ILE A 22 7.89 8.48 7.26
C ILE A 22 6.38 8.34 7.45
N GLY A 23 5.59 8.91 6.54
CA GLY A 23 4.14 8.82 6.54
C GLY A 23 3.64 7.38 6.44
N LEU A 24 4.13 6.64 5.44
CA LEU A 24 3.82 5.23 5.24
C LEU A 24 4.15 4.40 6.48
N GLN A 25 5.36 4.53 7.02
CA GLN A 25 5.76 3.76 8.21
C GLN A 25 4.89 4.12 9.42
N THR A 26 4.66 5.41 9.67
CA THR A 26 3.82 5.86 10.78
C THR A 26 2.39 5.33 10.66
N PHE A 27 1.87 5.25 9.43
CA PHE A 27 0.54 4.71 9.18
C PHE A 27 0.49 3.19 9.36
N LYS A 28 1.51 2.45 8.90
CA LYS A 28 1.63 1.00 9.16
C LYS A 28 1.64 0.71 10.67
N ASP A 29 2.50 1.39 11.43
CA ASP A 29 2.59 1.23 12.88
C ASP A 29 1.26 1.55 13.59
N PHE A 30 0.50 2.50 13.07
CA PHE A 30 -0.83 2.83 13.58
C PHE A 30 -1.82 1.70 13.31
N ILE A 31 -1.84 1.18 12.09
CA ILE A 31 -2.74 0.10 11.67
C ILE A 31 -2.43 -1.22 12.38
N GLU A 32 -1.16 -1.56 12.60
CA GLU A 32 -0.76 -2.76 13.35
C GLU A 32 -1.30 -2.78 14.78
N LYS A 33 -1.48 -1.61 15.39
CA LYS A 33 -2.10 -1.47 16.73
C LYS A 33 -3.62 -1.67 16.69
N GLN A 34 -4.25 -1.57 15.53
CA GLN A 34 -5.68 -1.81 15.34
C GLN A 34 -5.90 -3.31 15.07
N LYS A 35 -6.38 -4.04 16.09
CA LYS A 35 -6.54 -5.51 16.05
C LYS A 35 -7.45 -6.05 14.92
N ASN A 36 -8.20 -5.21 14.21
CA ASN A 36 -9.19 -5.61 13.20
C ASN A 36 -8.86 -5.10 11.78
N GLU A 37 -7.68 -4.53 11.55
CA GLU A 37 -7.33 -3.87 10.27
C GLU A 37 -6.29 -4.66 9.45
N VAL A 38 -6.28 -5.99 9.58
CA VAL A 38 -5.32 -6.89 8.86
C VAL A 38 -5.38 -6.67 7.34
N LYS A 39 -6.58 -6.50 6.77
CA LYS A 39 -6.75 -6.23 5.34
C LYS A 39 -6.14 -4.89 4.91
N THR A 40 -6.23 -3.88 5.76
CA THR A 40 -5.57 -2.58 5.54
C THR A 40 -4.06 -2.73 5.59
N LEU A 41 -3.52 -3.58 6.47
CA LEU A 41 -2.10 -3.88 6.51
C LEU A 41 -1.61 -4.57 5.23
N HIS A 42 -2.34 -5.57 4.72
CA HIS A 42 -2.02 -6.24 3.45
C HIS A 42 -2.01 -5.25 2.27
N CYS A 43 -2.99 -4.33 2.21
CA CYS A 43 -3.00 -3.24 1.23
C CYS A 43 -1.75 -2.36 1.30
N LEU A 44 -1.28 -2.01 2.51
CA LEU A 44 -0.08 -1.20 2.71
C LEU A 44 1.20 -1.94 2.31
N GLU A 45 1.29 -3.23 2.64
CA GLU A 45 2.41 -4.08 2.23
C GLU A 45 2.47 -4.24 0.71
N PHE A 46 1.34 -4.47 0.05
CA PHE A 46 1.27 -4.53 -1.40
C PHE A 46 1.68 -3.22 -2.06
N TYR A 47 1.16 -2.08 -1.57
CA TYR A 47 1.57 -0.78 -2.06
C TYR A 47 3.09 -0.60 -1.99
N GLU A 48 3.69 -0.97 -0.86
CA GLU A 48 5.15 -0.90 -0.66
C GLU A 48 5.92 -1.82 -1.62
N GLN A 49 5.45 -3.05 -1.82
CA GLN A 49 6.08 -4.00 -2.76
C GLN A 49 5.99 -3.51 -4.21
N VAL A 50 4.86 -2.92 -4.61
CA VAL A 50 4.70 -2.31 -5.94
C VAL A 50 5.64 -1.11 -6.12
N GLU A 51 5.80 -0.24 -5.12
CA GLU A 51 6.76 0.88 -5.18
C GLU A 51 8.22 0.39 -5.27
N LYS A 52 8.56 -0.72 -4.61
CA LYS A 52 9.88 -1.36 -4.74
C LYS A 52 10.06 -1.97 -6.13
N HIS A 53 9.04 -2.67 -6.64
CA HIS A 53 9.02 -3.28 -7.96
C HIS A 53 9.29 -2.26 -9.07
N LYS A 54 8.62 -1.10 -9.03
CA LYS A 54 8.77 0.00 -9.99
C LYS A 54 10.20 0.55 -10.10
N LYS A 55 11.01 0.38 -9.06
CA LYS A 55 12.41 0.82 -9.03
C LYS A 55 13.38 -0.18 -9.68
N LEU A 56 12.93 -1.40 -9.95
CA LEU A 56 13.74 -2.41 -10.64
C LEU A 56 13.94 -2.04 -12.11
N SER A 57 15.04 -2.50 -12.68
CA SER A 57 15.42 -2.21 -14.07
C SER A 57 15.78 -3.45 -14.87
N LYS A 58 16.16 -4.56 -14.21
CA LYS A 58 16.52 -5.80 -14.90
C LYS A 58 15.28 -6.65 -15.14
N MET A 59 15.18 -7.23 -16.34
CA MET A 59 14.05 -8.06 -16.76
C MET A 59 13.81 -9.25 -15.82
N GLU A 60 14.88 -9.96 -15.44
CA GLU A 60 14.76 -11.13 -14.55
C GLU A 60 14.29 -10.75 -13.15
N GLU A 61 14.81 -9.64 -12.60
CA GLU A 61 14.39 -9.11 -11.29
C GLU A 61 12.92 -8.66 -11.33
N LEU A 62 12.51 -8.00 -12.41
CA LEU A 62 11.12 -7.60 -12.64
C LEU A 62 10.21 -8.83 -12.70
N LYS A 63 10.49 -9.83 -13.55
CA LYS A 63 9.70 -11.06 -13.64
C LYS A 63 9.55 -11.75 -12.29
N LYS A 64 10.66 -11.96 -11.58
CA LYS A 64 10.65 -12.59 -10.26
C LYS A 64 9.82 -11.80 -9.25
N SER A 65 10.00 -10.47 -9.23
CA SER A 65 9.26 -9.59 -8.33
C SER A 65 7.76 -9.55 -8.67
N SER A 66 7.39 -9.51 -9.96
CA SER A 66 6.00 -9.53 -10.38
C SER A 66 5.31 -10.84 -9.99
N GLN A 67 5.97 -11.99 -10.20
CA GLN A 67 5.43 -13.27 -9.77
C GLN A 67 5.24 -13.32 -8.25
N THR A 68 6.24 -12.87 -7.49
CA THR A 68 6.16 -12.83 -6.02
C THR A 68 4.99 -11.96 -5.54
N ILE A 69 4.79 -10.79 -6.14
CA ILE A 69 3.68 -9.89 -5.79
C ILE A 69 2.33 -10.54 -6.13
N TYR A 70 2.23 -11.18 -7.30
CA TYR A 70 1.02 -11.88 -7.71
C TYR A 70 0.67 -12.99 -6.71
N ASP A 71 1.60 -13.92 -6.46
CA ASP A 71 1.38 -15.08 -5.58
C ASP A 71 1.04 -14.66 -4.14
N THR A 72 1.66 -13.59 -3.65
CA THR A 72 1.48 -13.15 -2.26
C THR A 72 0.14 -12.46 -2.02
N PHE A 73 -0.38 -11.72 -3.01
CA PHE A 73 -1.47 -10.76 -2.78
C PHE A 73 -2.69 -10.91 -3.70
N LEU A 74 -2.52 -11.48 -4.89
CA LEU A 74 -3.50 -11.42 -5.97
C LEU A 74 -3.98 -12.79 -6.44
N ASP A 75 -3.21 -13.84 -6.21
CA ASP A 75 -3.63 -15.22 -6.49
C ASP A 75 -4.91 -15.56 -5.70
N ASP A 76 -5.76 -16.42 -6.25
CA ASP A 76 -7.00 -16.87 -5.64
C ASP A 76 -6.74 -17.63 -4.32
N ILE A 77 -5.53 -18.17 -4.12
CA ILE A 77 -5.09 -18.83 -2.87
C ILE A 77 -4.08 -18.00 -2.06
N ALA A 78 -3.94 -16.70 -2.34
CA ALA A 78 -2.94 -15.84 -1.70
C ALA A 78 -3.18 -15.70 -0.18
N ASP A 79 -2.14 -15.97 0.62
CA ASP A 79 -2.18 -15.81 2.08
C ASP A 79 -2.48 -14.37 2.52
N LYS A 80 -2.10 -13.39 1.69
CA LYS A 80 -2.33 -11.97 1.92
C LYS A 80 -3.24 -11.35 0.85
N GLU A 81 -4.27 -12.07 0.44
CA GLU A 81 -5.26 -11.61 -0.52
C GLU A 81 -5.71 -10.17 -0.22
N ILE A 82 -5.84 -9.37 -1.28
CA ILE A 82 -6.36 -8.00 -1.23
C ILE A 82 -7.76 -7.97 -1.85
N PRO A 83 -8.83 -7.99 -1.04
CA PRO A 83 -10.20 -8.07 -1.55
C PRO A 83 -10.59 -6.92 -2.48
N ALA A 84 -9.91 -5.78 -2.37
CA ALA A 84 -10.17 -4.61 -3.18
C ALA A 84 -9.82 -4.81 -4.66
N ILE A 85 -8.85 -5.67 -5.00
CA ILE A 85 -8.34 -5.78 -6.38
C ILE A 85 -9.28 -6.64 -7.26
N GLY A 86 -10.04 -7.56 -6.67
CA GLY A 86 -11.08 -8.34 -7.37
C GLY A 86 -10.56 -9.31 -8.42
N GLY A 87 -11.29 -10.40 -8.64
CA GLY A 87 -10.83 -11.50 -9.51
C GLY A 87 -10.56 -11.12 -10.96
N ASN A 88 -11.28 -10.13 -11.52
CA ASN A 88 -11.06 -9.71 -12.90
C ASN A 88 -9.68 -9.06 -13.11
N LYS A 89 -9.25 -8.14 -12.22
CA LYS A 89 -7.93 -7.50 -12.34
C LYS A 89 -6.81 -8.50 -12.07
N SER A 90 -6.98 -9.41 -11.10
CA SER A 90 -6.02 -10.49 -10.86
C SER A 90 -5.80 -11.34 -12.13
N ARG A 91 -6.89 -11.79 -12.77
CA ARG A 91 -6.81 -12.58 -14.01
C ARG A 91 -6.15 -11.83 -15.16
N GLU A 92 -6.41 -10.52 -15.30
CA GLU A 92 -5.74 -9.68 -16.30
C GLU A 92 -4.23 -9.60 -16.06
N ILE A 93 -3.80 -9.51 -14.80
CA ILE A 93 -2.39 -9.51 -14.42
C ILE A 93 -1.75 -10.88 -14.70
N SER A 94 -2.40 -11.98 -14.35
CA SER A 94 -1.92 -13.35 -14.65
C SER A 94 -1.66 -13.53 -16.15
N LYS A 95 -2.63 -13.16 -17.00
CA LYS A 95 -2.50 -13.25 -18.46
C LYS A 95 -1.31 -12.45 -19.00
N LYS A 96 -1.00 -11.30 -18.39
CA LYS A 96 0.17 -10.50 -18.77
C LYS A 96 1.48 -11.17 -18.33
N LEU A 97 1.51 -11.81 -17.17
CA LEU A 97 2.69 -12.55 -16.68
C LEU A 97 3.02 -13.77 -17.54
N GLU A 98 1.99 -14.44 -18.08
CA GLU A 98 2.13 -15.58 -19.00
C GLU A 98 2.65 -15.16 -20.39
N ASN A 99 2.64 -13.86 -20.73
CA ASN A 99 3.12 -13.39 -22.02
C ASN A 99 4.66 -13.37 -22.07
N GLU A 100 5.26 -14.31 -22.80
CA GLU A 100 6.71 -14.41 -22.98
C GLU A 100 7.35 -13.14 -23.58
N LYS A 101 6.59 -12.36 -24.35
CA LYS A 101 7.04 -11.14 -25.03
C LYS A 101 6.83 -9.87 -24.22
N ILE A 102 6.40 -9.96 -22.97
CA ILE A 102 6.19 -8.79 -22.11
C ILE A 102 7.47 -7.96 -22.00
N THR A 103 7.35 -6.65 -22.14
CA THR A 103 8.50 -5.73 -22.05
C THR A 103 8.80 -5.35 -20.59
N THR A 104 9.99 -4.79 -20.37
CA THR A 104 10.36 -4.25 -19.05
C THR A 104 9.43 -3.11 -18.62
N GLN A 105 9.02 -2.25 -19.55
CA GLN A 105 8.09 -1.15 -19.26
C GLN A 105 6.70 -1.66 -18.85
N GLU A 106 6.19 -2.69 -19.53
CA GLU A 106 4.91 -3.32 -19.17
C GLU A 106 4.96 -4.00 -17.80
N LEU A 107 6.07 -4.66 -17.45
CA LEU A 107 6.24 -5.22 -16.11
C LEU A 107 6.26 -4.12 -15.04
N LYS A 108 6.98 -3.01 -15.26
CA LYS A 108 7.06 -1.90 -14.29
C LYS A 108 5.69 -1.28 -14.00
N CYS A 109 4.82 -1.22 -14.99
CA CYS A 109 3.46 -0.67 -14.88
C CYS A 109 2.39 -1.75 -14.65
N LEU A 110 2.77 -3.02 -14.47
CA LEU A 110 1.85 -4.16 -14.42
C LEU A 110 0.76 -3.99 -13.35
N PHE A 111 1.14 -3.43 -12.21
CA PHE A 111 0.28 -3.28 -11.04
C PHE A 111 -0.35 -1.89 -10.91
N ASP A 112 -0.17 -0.97 -11.86
CA ASP A 112 -0.63 0.43 -11.69
C ASP A 112 -2.13 0.52 -11.40
N GLY A 113 -2.96 -0.17 -12.19
CA GLY A 113 -4.41 -0.17 -11.96
C GLY A 113 -4.84 -0.89 -10.68
N ALA A 114 -4.06 -1.86 -10.21
CA ALA A 114 -4.30 -2.56 -8.94
C ALA A 114 -3.90 -1.68 -7.74
N GLN A 115 -2.76 -1.00 -7.82
CA GLN A 115 -2.28 -0.06 -6.82
C GLN A 115 -3.21 1.15 -6.70
N GLU A 116 -3.75 1.67 -7.81
CA GLU A 116 -4.78 2.71 -7.78
C GLU A 116 -6.03 2.25 -7.01
N THR A 117 -6.48 1.02 -7.27
CA THR A 117 -7.63 0.42 -6.56
C THR A 117 -7.36 0.31 -5.06
N VAL A 118 -6.14 -0.07 -4.67
CA VAL A 118 -5.71 -0.11 -3.27
C VAL A 118 -5.70 1.28 -2.63
N ILE A 119 -5.18 2.30 -3.32
CA ILE A 119 -5.18 3.69 -2.81
C ILE A 119 -6.62 4.17 -2.59
N GLN A 120 -7.53 3.88 -3.53
CA GLN A 120 -8.95 4.22 -3.40
C GLN A 120 -9.59 3.50 -2.20
N PHE A 121 -9.31 2.21 -2.02
CA PHE A 121 -9.78 1.45 -0.87
C PHE A 121 -9.27 2.06 0.45
N LEU A 122 -7.96 2.32 0.56
CA LEU A 122 -7.35 2.93 1.74
C LEU A 122 -7.95 4.30 2.05
N SER A 123 -8.29 5.09 1.02
CA SER A 123 -8.90 6.42 1.19
C SER A 123 -10.29 6.38 1.83
N THR A 124 -11.03 5.30 1.62
CA THR A 124 -12.39 5.12 2.16
C THR A 124 -12.41 4.29 3.44
N SER A 125 -11.32 3.56 3.73
CA SER A 125 -11.15 2.70 4.91
C SER A 125 -11.33 3.43 6.25
N GLY A 126 -11.75 2.69 7.28
CA GLY A 126 -11.82 3.17 8.65
C GLY A 126 -10.44 3.55 9.20
N GLY A 127 -9.43 2.74 8.87
CA GLY A 127 -8.04 2.95 9.28
C GLY A 127 -7.49 4.35 8.96
N TYR A 128 -7.62 4.81 7.70
CA TYR A 128 -7.13 6.16 7.33
C TYR A 128 -7.91 7.28 8.03
N LYS A 129 -9.23 7.13 8.18
CA LYS A 129 -10.08 8.11 8.88
C LYS A 129 -9.69 8.22 10.36
N LEU A 130 -9.44 7.10 11.03
CA LEU A 130 -8.99 7.06 12.42
C LEU A 130 -7.59 7.65 12.55
N PHE A 131 -6.68 7.33 11.65
CA PHE A 131 -5.34 7.91 11.62
C PHE A 131 -5.37 9.44 11.48
N CYS A 132 -6.22 9.97 10.59
CA CYS A 132 -6.40 11.43 10.45
C CYS A 132 -6.91 12.10 11.73
N LYS A 133 -7.76 11.40 12.50
CA LYS A 133 -8.22 11.87 13.82
C LYS A 133 -7.07 11.86 14.82
N GLU A 134 -6.30 10.78 14.89
CA GLU A 134 -5.12 10.65 15.76
C GLU A 134 -4.12 11.79 15.51
N LEU A 135 -3.82 12.11 14.25
CA LEU A 135 -2.93 13.22 13.89
C LEU A 135 -3.45 14.62 14.31
N SER A 136 -4.76 14.74 14.56
CA SER A 136 -5.40 16.00 14.96
C SER A 136 -5.36 16.20 16.47
N VAL A 137 -5.31 15.11 17.24
CA VAL A 137 -4.98 15.13 18.66
C VAL A 137 -3.46 15.30 18.71
N GLY A 138 -2.97 16.51 19.02
CA GLY A 138 -1.52 16.72 19.20
C GLY A 138 -0.92 15.69 20.17
N PRO A 139 0.43 15.52 20.21
CA PRO A 139 1.03 14.58 21.16
C PRO A 139 0.46 14.87 22.54
N ALA A 140 -0.15 13.84 23.16
CA ALA A 140 -0.74 13.97 24.48
C ALA A 140 0.26 14.72 25.36
N LYS A 141 -0.12 15.90 25.86
CA LYS A 141 0.67 16.57 26.89
C LYS A 141 0.82 15.51 27.98
N LYS A 142 2.03 14.99 28.19
CA LYS A 142 2.34 14.27 29.43
C LYS A 142 1.85 15.19 30.53
N CYS A 143 0.78 14.81 31.23
CA CYS A 143 0.44 15.42 32.49
C CYS A 143 1.66 15.19 33.38
N VAL A 144 2.49 16.22 33.51
CA VAL A 144 3.44 16.29 34.59
C VAL A 144 2.57 16.62 35.79
N LEU A 145 2.16 15.58 36.53
CA LEU A 145 1.72 15.73 37.90
C LEU A 145 2.96 16.20 38.67
N LEU A 146 3.01 17.51 38.94
CA LEU A 146 3.80 18.09 40.03
C LEU A 146 2.95 18.04 41.30
#